data_AF-A0A372R504-F1
#
_entry.id   AF-A0A372R504-F1
#
_cell.length_a   1.000
_cell.length_b   1.000
_cell.length_c   1.000
_cell.angle_alpha   90.00
_cell.angle_beta   90.00
_cell.angle_gamma   90.00
#
_symmetry.space_group_name_H-M   'P 1'
#
loop_
_entity.id
_entity.type
_entity.pdbx_description
1 polymer ?
#
loop_
_entity_poly.entity_id
_entity_poly.type
_entity_poly.pdbx_seq_one_letter_code
_entity_poly.pdbx_strand_id
1 'polypeptide(L)'
;MASQNSDNNSPTTKIITLPFPPIISAQDLIDKRSPERVTAKSPNAFFVYRKAFVNYLQICNYNLKMRDVSSMAGLSWKAASKEVKEAYKQIAREVERIIISQRQKRY
;
A
#
# COMPACT_ATOMS: atom_id res chain seq x y z
N MET A 1 28.28 39.12 12.97
CA MET A 1 29.08 37.91 13.31
C MET A 1 28.18 36.96 14.08
N ALA A 2 28.35 35.65 13.82
CA ALA A 2 27.74 34.49 14.46
C ALA A 2 26.33 34.06 13.99
N SER A 3 26.35 33.09 13.08
CA SER A 3 25.32 32.14 12.65
C SER A 3 24.94 31.13 13.74
N GLN A 4 23.80 30.44 13.54
CA GLN A 4 23.53 28.98 13.66
C GLN A 4 22.01 28.79 13.82
N ASN A 5 21.29 28.40 12.76
CA ASN A 5 20.96 27.03 12.36
C ASN A 5 19.66 26.50 12.99
N SER A 6 18.66 26.30 12.12
CA SER A 6 17.65 25.26 12.25
C SER A 6 17.15 24.95 10.85
N ASP A 7 17.94 24.16 10.12
CA ASP A 7 17.49 23.46 8.93
C ASP A 7 16.35 22.52 9.33
N ASN A 8 15.12 22.99 9.14
CA ASN A 8 13.93 22.15 9.17
C ASN A 8 13.95 21.22 7.96
N ASN A 9 14.76 20.16 8.04
CA ASN A 9 14.78 19.07 7.08
C ASN A 9 13.49 18.25 7.25
N SER A 10 12.38 18.78 6.71
CA SER A 10 11.13 18.05 6.59
C SER A 10 11.26 17.06 5.42
N PRO A 11 11.18 15.73 5.64
CA PRO A 11 11.26 14.76 4.53
C PRO A 11 9.99 14.75 3.64
N THR A 12 9.14 15.79 3.71
CA THR A 12 7.78 15.81 3.15
C THR A 12 7.69 16.07 1.65
N THR A 13 8.79 16.33 0.93
CA THR A 13 8.72 16.76 -0.49
C THR A 13 9.08 15.69 -1.50
N LYS A 14 9.65 14.54 -1.12
CA LYS A 14 9.95 13.46 -2.09
C LYS A 14 8.78 12.49 -2.19
N ILE A 15 8.01 12.63 -3.28
CA ILE A 15 6.98 11.66 -3.68
C ILE A 15 7.70 10.39 -4.17
N ILE A 16 7.62 9.30 -3.39
CA ILE A 16 8.14 8.00 -3.80
C ILE A 16 7.14 7.36 -4.76
N THR A 17 7.57 7.06 -5.98
CA THR A 17 6.79 6.31 -6.96
C THR A 17 7.08 4.82 -6.82
N LEU A 18 6.02 4.00 -6.88
CA LEU A 18 6.17 2.54 -6.89
C LEU A 18 6.48 2.04 -8.31
N PRO A 19 7.22 0.92 -8.42
CA PRO A 19 7.42 0.26 -9.70
C PRO A 19 6.07 -0.15 -10.31
N PHE A 20 5.99 -0.02 -11.63
CA PHE A 20 4.86 -0.46 -12.43
C PHE A 20 5.37 -1.38 -13.56
N PRO A 21 4.75 -2.55 -13.81
CA PRO A 21 3.52 -3.06 -13.20
C PRO A 21 3.65 -3.39 -11.70
N PRO A 22 2.55 -3.45 -10.93
CA PRO A 22 2.60 -3.79 -9.51
C PRO A 22 3.22 -5.17 -9.28
N ILE A 23 4.17 -5.26 -8.35
CA ILE A 23 4.84 -6.52 -7.99
C ILE A 23 3.95 -7.39 -7.08
N ILE A 24 2.88 -6.82 -6.52
CA ILE A 24 1.95 -7.51 -5.61
C ILE A 24 0.80 -8.15 -6.38
N SER A 25 0.49 -9.41 -6.07
CA SER A 25 -0.69 -10.10 -6.57
C SER A 25 -1.83 -10.14 -5.56
N ALA A 26 -3.04 -10.50 -6.01
CA ALA A 26 -4.17 -10.74 -5.12
C ALA A 26 -3.90 -11.91 -4.16
N GLN A 27 -3.22 -12.96 -4.63
CA GLN A 27 -2.89 -14.12 -3.82
C GLN A 27 -1.95 -13.78 -2.66
N ASP A 28 -0.92 -12.96 -2.91
CA ASP A 28 -0.01 -12.47 -1.87
C ASP A 28 -0.72 -11.76 -0.72
N LEU A 29 -1.84 -11.10 -1.02
CA LEU A 29 -2.66 -10.39 -0.05
C LEU A 29 -3.58 -11.32 0.74
N ILE A 30 -4.07 -12.37 0.10
CA ILE A 30 -4.89 -13.42 0.73
C ILE A 30 -4.04 -14.28 1.66
N ASP A 31 -2.85 -14.71 1.21
CA ASP A 31 -1.96 -15.58 1.99
C ASP A 31 -1.46 -14.90 3.28
N LYS A 32 -1.33 -13.57 3.25
CA LYS A 32 -0.95 -12.76 4.42
C LYS A 32 -2.12 -12.44 5.34
N ARG A 33 -3.34 -12.86 5.02
CA ARG A 33 -4.53 -12.61 5.82
C ARG A 33 -4.68 -13.68 6.90
N SER A 34 -4.88 -13.26 8.14
CA SER A 34 -5.17 -14.21 9.23
C SER A 34 -6.46 -14.99 8.94
N PRO A 35 -6.48 -16.32 9.16
CA PRO A 35 -7.68 -17.15 9.08
C PRO A 35 -8.82 -16.67 9.99
N GLU A 36 -8.51 -15.98 11.08
CA GLU A 36 -9.50 -15.43 12.01
C GLU A 36 -10.24 -14.21 11.42
N ARG A 37 -9.67 -13.60 10.36
CA ARG A 37 -10.24 -12.42 9.69
C ARG A 37 -11.03 -12.79 8.43
N VAL A 38 -11.57 -14.00 8.36
CA VAL A 38 -12.41 -14.48 7.25
C VAL A 38 -13.66 -13.60 7.07
N THR A 39 -14.23 -13.08 8.15
CA THR A 39 -15.40 -12.18 8.11
C THR A 39 -15.04 -10.70 7.87
N ALA A 40 -13.76 -10.31 8.03
CA ALA A 40 -13.35 -8.92 7.88
C ALA A 40 -13.55 -8.42 6.43
N LYS A 41 -13.71 -7.12 6.22
CA LYS A 41 -13.93 -6.56 4.88
C LYS A 41 -12.71 -6.80 3.95
N SER A 42 -12.95 -6.80 2.64
CA SER A 42 -11.88 -6.83 1.64
C SER A 42 -11.13 -5.48 1.65
N PRO A 43 -9.79 -5.46 1.48
CA PRO A 43 -9.06 -4.19 1.31
C PRO A 43 -9.47 -3.48 0.02
N ASN A 44 -9.68 -2.17 0.10
CA ASN A 44 -9.87 -1.34 -1.10
C ASN A 44 -8.55 -1.11 -1.85
N ALA A 45 -8.62 -0.54 -3.05
CA ALA A 45 -7.46 -0.27 -3.91
C ALA A 45 -6.34 0.53 -3.21
N PHE A 46 -6.69 1.50 -2.35
CA PHE A 46 -5.68 2.27 -1.61
C PHE A 46 -4.97 1.42 -0.55
N PHE A 47 -5.68 0.51 0.14
CA PHE A 47 -5.04 -0.41 1.08
C PHE A 47 -4.12 -1.40 0.38
N VAL A 48 -4.50 -1.91 -0.80
CA VAL A 48 -3.64 -2.72 -1.67
C VAL A 48 -2.38 -1.94 -2.05
N TYR A 49 -2.56 -0.70 -2.53
CA TYR A 49 -1.46 0.19 -2.90
C TYR A 49 -0.51 0.47 -1.73
N ARG A 50 -1.05 0.81 -0.55
CA ARG A 50 -0.26 1.06 0.66
C ARG A 50 0.52 -0.18 1.10
N LYS A 51 -0.04 -1.39 0.92
CA LYS A 51 0.69 -2.63 1.23
C LYS A 51 1.86 -2.83 0.28
N ALA A 52 1.67 -2.59 -1.02
CA ALA A 52 2.78 -2.59 -1.99
C ALA A 52 3.84 -1.54 -1.62
N PHE A 53 3.41 -0.37 -1.16
CA PHE A 53 4.30 0.70 -0.73
C PHE A 53 5.16 0.30 0.48
N VAL A 54 4.55 -0.30 1.50
CA VAL A 54 5.27 -0.86 2.65
C VAL A 54 6.29 -1.91 2.20
N ASN A 55 5.88 -2.87 1.35
CA ASN A 55 6.78 -3.92 0.88
C ASN A 55 7.97 -3.32 0.10
N TYR A 56 7.73 -2.32 -0.74
CA TYR A 56 8.79 -1.63 -1.48
C TYR A 56 9.78 -0.93 -0.55
N LEU A 57 9.30 -0.21 0.46
CA LEU A 57 10.16 0.41 1.46
C LEU A 57 11.00 -0.61 2.24
N GLN A 58 10.41 -1.76 2.57
CA GLN A 58 11.10 -2.86 3.23
C GLN A 58 12.23 -3.43 2.35
N ILE A 59 11.98 -3.62 1.05
CA ILE A 59 13.00 -4.06 0.08
C ILE A 59 14.14 -3.03 -0.02
N CYS A 60 13.80 -1.74 0.03
CA CYS A 60 14.79 -0.66 0.04
C CYS A 60 15.46 -0.43 1.42
N ASN A 61 15.21 -1.28 2.41
CA ASN A 61 15.72 -1.16 3.78
C ASN A 61 15.37 0.16 4.50
N TYR A 62 14.26 0.80 4.13
CA TYR A 62 13.74 1.96 4.84
C TYR A 62 12.88 1.54 6.04
N ASN A 63 13.33 1.87 7.25
CA ASN A 63 12.59 1.60 8.48
C ASN A 63 11.83 2.85 8.95
N LEU A 64 10.69 3.13 8.30
CA LEU A 64 9.84 4.30 8.58
C LEU A 64 8.68 3.95 9.50
N LYS A 65 8.26 4.90 10.34
CA LYS A 65 7.08 4.73 11.20
C LYS A 65 5.83 4.62 10.33
N MET A 66 4.90 3.75 10.71
CA MET A 66 3.66 3.50 9.96
C MET A 66 2.82 4.76 9.68
N ARG A 67 2.89 5.78 10.56
CA ARG A 67 2.23 7.08 10.34
C ARG A 67 2.79 7.79 9.12
N ASP A 68 4.11 7.83 9.00
CA ASP A 68 4.81 8.49 7.89
C ASP A 68 4.56 7.73 6.60
N VAL A 69 4.64 6.39 6.63
CA VAL A 69 4.32 5.54 5.48
C VAL A 69 2.90 5.78 4.97
N SER A 70 1.92 5.94 5.87
CA SER A 70 0.53 6.22 5.49
C SER A 70 0.41 7.56 4.77
N SER A 71 1.09 8.58 5.29
CA SER A 71 1.09 9.92 4.70
C SER A 71 1.73 9.91 3.31
N MET A 72 2.93 9.29 3.19
CA MET A 72 3.67 9.17 1.94
C MET A 72 2.91 8.37 0.88
N ALA A 73 2.31 7.23 1.26
CA ALA A 73 1.47 6.45 0.36
C ALA A 73 0.24 7.23 -0.10
N GLY A 74 -0.35 8.06 0.78
CA GLY A 74 -1.47 8.93 0.43
C GLY A 74 -1.10 9.99 -0.61
N LEU A 75 0.06 10.63 -0.45
CA LEU A 75 0.59 11.59 -1.43
C LEU A 75 0.91 10.92 -2.77
N SER A 76 1.60 9.79 -2.74
CA SER A 76 1.95 9.06 -3.95
C SER A 76 0.73 8.50 -4.68
N TRP A 77 -0.26 7.98 -3.96
CA TRP A 77 -1.53 7.54 -4.55
C TRP A 77 -2.28 8.69 -5.23
N LYS A 78 -2.31 9.88 -4.63
CA LYS A 78 -2.93 11.06 -5.26
C LYS A 78 -2.25 11.41 -6.58
N ALA A 79 -0.91 11.41 -6.59
CA ALA A 79 -0.10 11.70 -7.77
C ALA A 79 -0.08 10.58 -8.84
N ALA A 80 -0.44 9.34 -8.47
CA ALA A 80 -0.43 8.21 -9.38
C ALA A 80 -1.37 8.39 -10.58
N SER A 81 -0.94 7.87 -11.74
CA SER A 81 -1.71 7.90 -12.98
C SER A 81 -2.99 7.07 -12.89
N LYS A 82 -3.93 7.31 -13.81
CA LYS A 82 -5.18 6.55 -13.90
C LYS A 82 -4.90 5.05 -14.10
N GLU A 83 -3.91 4.71 -14.93
CA GLU A 83 -3.50 3.34 -15.21
C GLU A 83 -3.01 2.62 -13.95
N VAL A 84 -2.11 3.25 -13.19
CA VAL A 84 -1.64 2.71 -11.91
C VAL A 84 -2.81 2.49 -10.97
N LYS A 85 -3.68 3.49 -10.80
CA LYS A 85 -4.86 3.38 -9.93
C LYS A 85 -5.79 2.24 -10.37
N GLU A 86 -5.97 2.04 -11.68
CA GLU A 86 -6.82 0.98 -12.19
C GLU A 86 -6.20 -0.41 -11.98
N ALA A 87 -4.90 -0.58 -12.15
CA ALA A 87 -4.22 -1.84 -11.84
C ALA A 87 -4.42 -2.25 -10.37
N TYR A 88 -4.25 -1.32 -9.42
CA TYR A 88 -4.51 -1.59 -8.00
C TYR A 88 -5.99 -1.83 -7.68
N LYS A 89 -6.92 -1.21 -8.42
CA LYS A 89 -8.36 -1.53 -8.31
C LYS A 89 -8.68 -2.94 -8.81
N GLN A 90 -8.07 -3.37 -9.92
CA GLN A 90 -8.25 -4.72 -10.43
C GLN A 90 -7.78 -5.76 -9.41
N ILE A 91 -6.61 -5.54 -8.79
CA ILE A 91 -6.11 -6.39 -7.71
C ILE A 91 -7.09 -6.40 -6.53
N ALA A 92 -7.60 -5.24 -6.09
CA ALA A 92 -8.56 -5.17 -4.98
C ALA A 92 -9.86 -5.93 -5.27
N ARG A 93 -10.38 -5.83 -6.50
CA ARG A 93 -11.56 -6.59 -6.95
C ARG A 93 -11.28 -8.10 -6.94
N GLU A 94 -10.10 -8.51 -7.37
CA GLU A 94 -9.72 -9.93 -7.36
C GLU A 94 -9.61 -10.48 -5.94
N VAL A 95 -8.98 -9.72 -5.02
CA VAL A 95 -8.95 -10.06 -3.60
C VAL A 95 -10.37 -10.22 -3.03
N GLU A 96 -11.27 -9.31 -3.39
CA GLU A 96 -12.67 -9.39 -2.96
C GLU A 96 -13.37 -10.66 -3.48
N ARG A 97 -13.20 -11.00 -4.77
CA ARG A 97 -13.75 -12.24 -5.35
C ARG A 97 -13.26 -13.47 -4.59
N ILE A 98 -11.95 -13.58 -4.36
CA ILE A 98 -11.35 -14.72 -3.65
C ILE A 98 -11.96 -14.85 -2.24
N ILE A 99 -12.09 -13.74 -1.49
CA ILE A 99 -12.68 -13.74 -0.14
C ILE A 99 -14.15 -14.20 -0.17
N ILE A 100 -14.93 -13.70 -1.13
CA ILE A 100 -16.34 -14.08 -1.28
C ILE A 100 -16.45 -15.57 -1.59
N SER A 101 -15.66 -16.08 -2.53
CA SER A 101 -15.63 -17.52 -2.87
C SER A 101 -15.19 -18.38 -1.69
N GLN A 102 -14.21 -17.94 -0.88
CA GLN A 102 -13.78 -18.65 0.33
C GLN A 102 -14.89 -18.70 1.38
N ARG A 103 -15.70 -17.64 1.52
CA ARG A 103 -16.84 -17.63 2.44
C ARG A 103 -17.94 -18.57 1.99
N GLN A 104 -18.26 -18.58 0.70
CA GLN A 104 -19.29 -19.47 0.15
C GLN A 104 -18.95 -20.95 0.34
N LYS A 105 -17.67 -21.34 0.23
CA LYS A 105 -17.22 -22.72 0.46
C LYS A 105 -17.27 -23.19 1.92
N ARG A 106 -17.49 -22.29 2.88
CA ARG A 106 -17.49 -22.60 4.33
C ARG A 106 -18.89 -22.88 4.88
N TYR A 107 -19.92 -22.66 4.08
CA TYR A 107 -21.32 -22.99 4.36
C TYR A 107 -21.76 -24.11 3.41
#